data_AF-A0A840MV43-F1
#
_entry.id   AF-A0A840MV43-F1
#
_cell.length_a   1.000
_cell.length_b   1.000
_cell.length_c   1.000
_cell.angle_alpha   90.00
_cell.angle_beta   90.00
_cell.angle_gamma   90.00
#
_symmetry.space_group_name_H-M   'P 1'
#
loop_
_entity.id
_entity.type
_entity.pdbx_description
1 polymer ?
#
loop_
_entity_poly.entity_id
_entity_poly.type
_entity_poly.pdbx_seq_one_letter_code
_entity_poly.pdbx_strand_id
1 'polypeptide(L)'
;HDPVLRNLQLQPWAEESLPILKHLQISPFIEKAFRKIPEIEAAPNKKSKAKSQLEHLLAIAEHEQGVVLQPLIYEQADFKRALATMRSWPIRWISPKQQIVFTNHCETDDPKLKSEAPEDMIVEDYRSRMGWIGKAADKFHGLMQESTAFMEIQLSAIADWALAKAREDEQ
;
A
#
# COMPACT_ATOMS: atom_id res chain seq x y z
N HIS A 1 11.82 3.03 22.41
CA HIS A 1 10.42 3.38 22.05
C HIS A 1 10.07 4.82 22.41
N ASP A 2 10.40 5.34 23.59
CA ASP A 2 10.09 6.73 23.99
C ASP A 2 10.55 7.85 23.03
N PRO A 3 11.76 7.82 22.45
CA PRO A 3 12.19 8.88 21.54
C PRO A 3 11.35 8.96 20.26
N VAL A 4 10.90 7.80 19.75
CA VAL A 4 10.08 7.72 18.54
C VAL A 4 8.67 8.26 18.81
N LEU A 5 8.07 7.87 19.93
CA LEU A 5 6.75 8.37 20.33
C LEU A 5 6.77 9.87 20.57
N ARG A 6 7.84 10.39 21.20
CA ARG A 6 8.01 11.83 21.41
C ARG A 6 8.12 12.58 20.08
N ASN A 7 8.89 12.07 19.12
CA ASN A 7 9.01 12.70 17.80
C ASN A 7 7.71 12.65 16.99
N LEU A 8 6.94 11.57 17.13
CA LEU A 8 5.62 11.46 16.51
C LEU A 8 4.63 12.46 17.09
N GLN A 9 4.65 12.69 18.40
CA GLN A 9 3.79 13.68 19.05
C GLN A 9 4.09 15.13 18.63
N LEU A 10 5.30 15.41 18.15
CA LEU A 10 5.67 16.73 17.63
C LEU A 10 5.17 17.00 16.21
N GLN A 11 4.61 15.99 15.53
CA GLN A 11 4.13 16.16 14.16
C GLN A 11 2.82 16.99 14.15
N PRO A 12 2.64 17.89 13.17
CA PRO A 12 1.46 18.76 13.12
C PRO A 12 0.13 18.00 12.95
N TRP A 13 0.17 16.79 12.42
CA TRP A 13 -0.99 15.91 12.24
C TRP A 13 -1.23 14.96 13.44
N ALA A 14 -0.36 14.96 14.44
CA ALA A 14 -0.31 13.94 15.49
C ALA A 14 -1.55 13.93 16.37
N GLU A 15 -2.01 15.11 16.80
CA GLU A 15 -3.18 15.25 17.67
C GLU A 15 -4.45 14.71 17.01
N GLU A 16 -4.59 14.89 15.70
CA GLU A 16 -5.73 14.42 14.93
C GLU A 16 -5.62 12.91 14.63
N SER A 17 -4.45 12.46 14.16
CA SER A 17 -4.33 11.12 13.58
C SER A 17 -3.95 10.04 14.59
N LEU A 18 -3.13 10.33 15.60
CA LEU A 18 -2.66 9.29 16.54
C LEU A 18 -3.80 8.63 17.32
N PRO A 19 -4.82 9.35 17.83
CA PRO A 19 -5.96 8.70 18.48
C PRO A 19 -6.74 7.78 17.54
N ILE A 20 -6.95 8.21 16.28
CA ILE A 20 -7.62 7.41 15.24
C ILE A 20 -6.84 6.11 14.98
N LEU A 21 -5.51 6.21 14.93
CA LEU A 21 -4.58 5.09 14.74
C LEU A 21 -4.27 4.33 16.04
N LYS A 22 -5.01 4.59 17.13
CA LYS A 22 -4.82 3.95 18.45
C LYS A 22 -3.38 4.05 18.94
N HIS A 23 -2.74 5.18 18.71
CA HIS A 23 -1.34 5.44 19.03
C HIS A 23 -0.37 4.39 18.46
N LEU A 24 -0.65 3.92 17.24
CA LEU A 24 0.18 2.95 16.50
C LEU A 24 0.36 1.61 17.25
N GLN A 25 -0.69 1.17 17.94
CA GLN A 25 -0.70 -0.15 18.58
C GLN A 25 -0.48 -1.28 17.55
N ILE A 26 0.28 -2.30 17.98
CA ILE A 26 0.53 -3.50 17.17
C ILE A 26 -0.80 -4.18 16.86
N SER A 27 -1.06 -4.40 15.58
CA SER A 27 -2.22 -5.16 15.11
C SER A 27 -1.88 -6.63 14.83
N PRO A 28 -2.88 -7.53 14.79
CA PRO A 28 -2.64 -8.92 14.40
C PRO A 28 -2.06 -9.06 12.98
N PHE A 29 -2.39 -8.13 12.07
CA PHE A 29 -1.90 -8.15 10.69
C PHE A 29 -0.42 -7.81 10.60
N ILE A 30 0.02 -6.77 11.31
CA ILE A 30 1.45 -6.40 11.32
C ILE A 30 2.25 -7.48 12.04
N GLU A 31 1.75 -8.03 13.15
CA GLU A 31 2.38 -9.17 13.81
C GLU A 31 2.52 -10.38 12.87
N LYS A 32 1.45 -10.73 12.14
CA LYS A 32 1.47 -11.79 11.11
C LYS A 32 2.50 -11.50 10.02
N ALA A 33 2.58 -10.26 9.54
CA ALA A 33 3.56 -9.85 8.53
C ALA A 33 5.00 -10.07 9.01
N PHE A 34 5.33 -9.61 10.22
CA PHE A 34 6.67 -9.75 10.78
C PHE A 34 7.03 -11.21 11.09
N ARG A 35 6.07 -12.04 11.51
CA ARG A 35 6.29 -13.48 11.70
C ARG A 35 6.69 -14.21 10.40
N LYS A 36 6.35 -13.68 9.23
CA LYS A 36 6.76 -14.25 7.93
C LYS A 36 8.22 -13.99 7.58
N ILE A 37 8.87 -12.99 8.15
CA ILE A 37 10.27 -12.66 7.87
C ILE A 37 11.20 -13.87 8.12
N PRO A 38 11.23 -14.48 9.32
CA PRO A 38 12.09 -15.65 9.54
C PRO A 38 11.72 -16.84 8.64
N GLU A 39 10.44 -17.01 8.28
CA GLU A 39 10.03 -18.05 7.32
C GLU A 39 10.59 -17.80 5.91
N ILE A 40 10.64 -16.53 5.47
CA ILE A 40 11.20 -16.12 4.18
C ILE A 40 12.72 -16.35 4.16
N GLU A 41 13.41 -16.02 5.25
CA GLU A 41 14.86 -16.17 5.40
C GLU A 41 15.29 -17.64 5.45
N ALA A 42 14.53 -18.47 6.18
CA ALA A 42 14.81 -19.91 6.34
C ALA A 42 14.22 -20.79 5.23
N ALA A 43 13.55 -20.22 4.22
CA ALA A 43 12.84 -20.97 3.21
C ALA A 43 13.78 -21.90 2.41
N PRO A 44 13.51 -23.22 2.34
CA PRO A 44 14.42 -24.19 1.74
C PRO A 44 14.47 -24.13 0.21
N ASN A 45 13.46 -23.51 -0.42
CA ASN A 45 13.40 -23.37 -1.87
C ASN A 45 12.67 -22.09 -2.29
N LYS A 46 12.84 -21.72 -3.57
CA LYS A 46 12.24 -20.51 -4.15
C LYS A 46 10.72 -20.49 -4.04
N LYS A 47 10.03 -21.62 -4.21
CA LYS A 47 8.57 -21.69 -4.16
C LYS A 47 8.03 -21.41 -2.77
N SER A 48 8.61 -22.02 -1.73
CA SER A 48 8.24 -21.73 -0.34
C SER A 48 8.55 -20.27 0.03
N LYS A 49 9.70 -19.75 -0.43
CA LYS A 49 10.09 -18.36 -0.19
C LYS A 49 9.09 -17.38 -0.81
N ALA A 50 8.76 -17.58 -2.09
CA ALA A 50 7.81 -16.78 -2.83
C ALA A 50 6.42 -16.77 -2.15
N LYS A 51 5.93 -17.95 -1.75
CA LYS A 51 4.66 -18.05 -1.00
C LYS A 51 4.69 -17.21 0.28
N SER A 52 5.71 -17.35 1.12
CA SER A 52 5.82 -16.57 2.36
C SER A 52 5.98 -15.07 2.10
N GLN A 53 6.64 -14.67 1.01
CA GLN A 53 6.75 -13.27 0.58
C GLN A 53 5.38 -12.69 0.19
N LEU A 54 4.55 -13.43 -0.55
CA LEU A 54 3.20 -12.99 -0.88
C LEU A 54 2.31 -12.90 0.38
N GLU A 55 2.38 -13.89 1.27
CA GLU A 55 1.64 -13.86 2.54
C GLU A 55 2.06 -12.68 3.42
N HIS A 56 3.35 -12.36 3.46
CA HIS A 56 3.90 -11.17 4.12
C HIS A 56 3.34 -9.89 3.50
N LEU A 57 3.42 -9.75 2.17
CA LEU A 57 2.93 -8.58 1.43
C LEU A 57 1.44 -8.33 1.67
N LEU A 58 0.62 -9.39 1.60
CA LEU A 58 -0.81 -9.28 1.85
C LEU A 58 -1.11 -8.92 3.32
N ALA A 59 -0.36 -9.44 4.28
CA ALA A 59 -0.54 -9.08 5.69
C ALA A 59 -0.18 -7.60 5.96
N ILE A 60 0.84 -7.05 5.30
CA ILE A 60 1.13 -5.61 5.34
C ILE A 60 -0.04 -4.84 4.71
N ALA A 61 -0.52 -5.26 3.53
CA ALA A 61 -1.64 -4.60 2.89
C ALA A 61 -2.91 -4.63 3.75
N GLU A 62 -3.21 -5.74 4.44
CA GLU A 62 -4.32 -5.85 5.39
C GLU A 62 -4.17 -4.84 6.54
N HIS A 63 -2.95 -4.69 7.08
CA HIS A 63 -2.65 -3.68 8.11
C HIS A 63 -2.87 -2.26 7.59
N GLU A 64 -2.18 -1.89 6.52
CA GLU A 64 -2.24 -0.53 5.97
C GLU A 64 -3.67 -0.18 5.53
N GLN A 65 -4.33 -1.05 4.78
CA GLN A 65 -5.63 -0.75 4.21
C GLN A 65 -6.76 -0.82 5.21
N GLY A 66 -6.69 -1.72 6.20
CA GLY A 66 -7.78 -1.98 7.15
C GLY A 66 -7.60 -1.32 8.51
N VAL A 67 -6.37 -1.24 9.01
CA VAL A 67 -6.08 -0.70 10.36
C VAL A 67 -5.69 0.77 10.28
N VAL A 68 -4.93 1.17 9.26
CA VAL A 68 -4.44 2.54 9.12
C VAL A 68 -5.39 3.38 8.27
N LEU A 69 -5.48 3.09 6.98
CA LEU A 69 -6.19 3.95 6.01
C LEU A 69 -7.71 3.90 6.15
N GLN A 70 -8.28 2.77 6.60
CA GLN A 70 -9.73 2.66 6.76
C GLN A 70 -10.29 3.71 7.73
N PRO A 71 -9.87 3.76 9.01
CA PRO A 71 -10.38 4.77 9.94
C PRO A 71 -9.80 6.17 9.66
N LEU A 72 -8.58 6.28 9.11
CA LEU A 72 -7.93 7.56 8.89
C LEU A 72 -8.52 8.34 7.71
N ILE A 73 -8.84 7.64 6.62
CA ILE A 73 -9.25 8.26 5.35
C ILE A 73 -10.62 7.73 4.91
N TYR A 74 -10.76 6.41 4.73
CA TYR A 74 -11.91 5.85 4.03
C TYR A 74 -13.22 5.95 4.80
N GLU A 75 -13.16 6.06 6.13
CA GLU A 75 -14.34 6.21 6.98
C GLU A 75 -14.81 7.66 7.15
N GLN A 76 -13.99 8.63 6.75
CA GLN A 76 -14.28 10.06 6.89
C GLN A 76 -15.47 10.47 6.01
N ALA A 77 -16.41 11.21 6.62
CA ALA A 77 -17.70 11.51 5.99
C ALA A 77 -17.59 12.47 4.80
N ASP A 78 -16.67 13.43 4.85
CA ASP A 78 -16.30 14.29 3.74
C ASP A 78 -15.65 13.50 2.59
N PHE A 79 -14.73 12.58 2.89
CA PHE A 79 -14.08 11.73 1.90
C PHE A 79 -15.10 10.81 1.19
N LYS A 80 -15.98 10.14 1.94
CA LYS A 80 -17.08 9.33 1.37
C LYS A 80 -18.01 10.16 0.49
N ARG A 81 -18.34 11.39 0.90
CA ARG A 81 -19.18 12.30 0.10
C ARG A 81 -18.48 12.71 -1.20
N ALA A 82 -17.18 13.01 -1.14
CA ALA A 82 -16.38 13.32 -2.31
C ALA A 82 -16.34 12.14 -3.28
N LEU A 83 -16.09 10.91 -2.79
CA LEU A 83 -16.12 9.71 -3.62
C LEU A 83 -17.50 9.42 -4.22
N ALA A 84 -18.58 9.60 -3.46
CA ALA A 84 -19.94 9.46 -3.98
C ALA A 84 -20.21 10.46 -5.12
N THR A 85 -19.70 11.69 -4.98
CA THR A 85 -19.78 12.72 -6.03
C THR A 85 -18.98 12.32 -7.27
N MET A 86 -17.75 11.82 -7.10
CA MET A 86 -16.92 11.32 -8.20
C MET A 86 -17.55 10.15 -8.96
N ARG A 87 -18.37 9.34 -8.29
CA ARG A 87 -19.12 8.24 -8.92
C ARG A 87 -20.39 8.68 -9.64
N SER A 88 -20.83 9.93 -9.48
CA SER A 88 -21.99 10.45 -10.22
C SER A 88 -21.70 10.44 -11.72
N TRP A 89 -22.72 10.10 -12.53
CA TRP A 89 -22.55 9.85 -13.96
C TRP A 89 -21.75 10.92 -14.73
N PRO A 90 -21.99 12.24 -14.60
CA PRO A 90 -21.19 13.18 -15.38
C PRO A 90 -19.73 13.25 -14.92
N ILE A 91 -19.45 13.05 -13.62
CA ILE A 91 -18.09 13.17 -13.06
C ILE A 91 -17.30 11.87 -13.25
N ARG A 92 -17.97 10.71 -13.19
CA ARG A 92 -17.33 9.41 -13.41
C ARG A 92 -16.66 9.32 -14.78
N TRP A 93 -17.26 9.92 -15.82
CA TRP A 93 -16.71 9.89 -17.18
C TRP A 93 -15.36 10.60 -17.31
N ILE A 94 -15.14 11.66 -16.51
CA ILE A 94 -13.91 12.46 -16.53
C ILE A 94 -12.92 12.08 -15.43
N SER A 95 -13.32 11.17 -14.53
CA SER A 95 -12.47 10.72 -13.44
C SER A 95 -11.42 9.75 -13.96
N PRO A 96 -10.14 9.92 -13.62
CA PRO A 96 -9.10 8.99 -14.03
C PRO A 96 -9.37 7.60 -13.45
N LYS A 97 -9.05 6.57 -14.23
CA LYS A 97 -9.08 5.19 -13.73
C LYS A 97 -8.05 5.03 -12.63
N GLN A 98 -8.44 4.38 -11.55
CA GLN A 98 -7.51 4.01 -10.50
C GLN A 98 -6.65 2.84 -10.98
N GLN A 99 -5.34 2.97 -10.83
CA GLN A 99 -4.38 1.97 -11.26
C GLN A 99 -3.19 1.94 -10.29
N ILE A 100 -2.55 0.77 -10.21
CA ILE A 100 -1.24 0.59 -9.60
C ILE A 100 -0.26 0.30 -10.73
N VAL A 101 0.80 1.09 -10.83
CA VAL A 101 1.87 0.90 -11.81
C VAL A 101 3.07 0.27 -11.10
N PHE A 102 3.65 -0.75 -11.72
CA PHE A 102 4.75 -1.55 -11.16
C PHE A 102 6.14 -1.07 -11.63
N THR A 103 6.22 0.19 -12.03
CA THR A 103 7.45 0.87 -12.46
C THR A 103 7.61 2.17 -11.67
N ASN A 104 8.75 2.82 -11.82
CA ASN A 104 8.99 4.15 -11.26
C ASN A 104 8.31 5.28 -12.08
N HIS A 105 7.43 4.97 -13.04
CA HIS A 105 6.66 5.95 -13.78
C HIS A 105 5.25 6.08 -13.19
N CYS A 106 4.63 7.26 -13.32
CA CYS A 106 3.25 7.47 -12.86
C CYS A 106 2.22 6.66 -13.67
N GLU A 107 2.51 6.42 -14.95
CA GLU A 107 1.63 5.71 -15.89
C GLU A 107 2.44 4.80 -16.82
N THR A 108 1.77 3.81 -17.40
CA THR A 108 2.34 2.95 -18.45
C THR A 108 1.26 2.42 -19.38
N ASP A 109 1.60 2.31 -20.66
CA ASP A 109 0.76 1.66 -21.66
C ASP A 109 0.91 0.13 -21.65
N ASP A 110 1.95 -0.42 -21.00
CA ASP A 110 2.12 -1.87 -20.92
C ASP A 110 1.14 -2.46 -19.90
N PRO A 111 0.11 -3.20 -20.34
CA PRO A 111 -0.86 -3.78 -19.42
C PRO A 111 -0.22 -4.80 -18.49
N LYS A 112 0.97 -5.36 -18.76
CA LYS A 112 1.68 -6.27 -17.85
C LYS A 112 2.27 -5.55 -16.64
N LEU A 113 2.58 -4.27 -16.77
CA LEU A 113 3.24 -3.47 -15.74
C LEU A 113 2.28 -2.57 -14.95
N LYS A 114 0.96 -2.81 -15.06
CA LYS A 114 -0.05 -2.13 -14.25
C LYS A 114 -1.18 -3.05 -13.81
N SER A 115 -1.91 -2.67 -12.77
CA SER A 115 -3.18 -3.26 -12.35
C SER A 115 -4.23 -2.16 -12.32
N GLU A 116 -5.29 -2.27 -13.13
CA GLU A 116 -6.40 -1.31 -13.13
C GLU A 116 -7.51 -1.76 -12.19
N ALA A 117 -8.10 -0.81 -11.47
CA ALA A 117 -9.24 -1.07 -10.61
C ALA A 117 -10.47 -1.47 -11.45
N PRO A 118 -11.27 -2.46 -11.01
CA PRO A 118 -12.57 -2.75 -11.62
C PRO A 118 -13.48 -1.52 -11.63
N GLU A 119 -14.32 -1.37 -12.67
CA GLU A 119 -15.22 -0.22 -12.78
C GLU A 119 -16.27 -0.13 -11.65
N ASP A 120 -16.61 -1.26 -11.06
CA ASP A 120 -17.55 -1.39 -9.95
C ASP A 120 -16.87 -1.35 -8.57
N MET A 121 -15.55 -1.11 -8.52
CA MET A 121 -14.83 -1.03 -7.25
C MET A 121 -15.29 0.19 -6.44
N ILE A 122 -15.63 -0.06 -5.17
CA ILE A 122 -15.98 0.97 -4.19
C ILE A 122 -14.74 1.19 -3.31
N VAL A 123 -14.05 2.30 -3.53
CA VAL A 123 -12.77 2.63 -2.89
C VAL A 123 -12.85 2.59 -1.38
N GLU A 124 -13.88 3.18 -0.78
CA GLU A 124 -14.04 3.25 0.67
C GLU A 124 -14.50 1.93 1.31
N ASP A 125 -15.04 1.01 0.50
CA ASP A 125 -15.42 -0.32 0.98
C ASP A 125 -14.18 -1.20 1.07
N TYR A 126 -13.85 -1.60 2.29
CA TYR A 126 -12.67 -2.39 2.57
C TYR A 126 -12.60 -3.68 1.75
N ARG A 127 -13.71 -4.43 1.63
CA ARG A 127 -13.71 -5.71 0.91
C ARG A 127 -13.54 -5.53 -0.59
N SER A 128 -14.23 -4.56 -1.17
CA SER A 128 -14.14 -4.19 -2.58
C SER A 128 -12.70 -3.79 -2.93
N ARG A 129 -12.12 -2.86 -2.17
CA ARG A 129 -10.75 -2.39 -2.35
C ARG A 129 -9.71 -3.51 -2.16
N MET A 130 -9.82 -4.29 -1.09
CA MET A 130 -8.90 -5.42 -0.84
C MET A 130 -9.00 -6.51 -1.91
N GLY A 131 -10.18 -6.71 -2.52
CA GLY A 131 -10.35 -7.61 -3.66
C GLY A 131 -9.51 -7.19 -4.88
N TRP A 132 -9.38 -5.90 -5.14
CA TRP A 132 -8.50 -5.38 -6.18
C TRP A 132 -7.02 -5.41 -5.77
N ILE A 133 -6.70 -4.98 -4.54
CA ILE A 133 -5.32 -4.98 -4.02
C ILE A 133 -4.75 -6.40 -4.01
N GLY A 134 -5.53 -7.42 -3.67
CA GLY A 134 -5.10 -8.81 -3.76
C GLY A 134 -4.67 -9.21 -5.18
N LYS A 135 -5.47 -8.86 -6.19
CA LYS A 135 -5.13 -9.10 -7.61
C LYS A 135 -3.88 -8.33 -8.05
N ALA A 136 -3.73 -7.09 -7.58
CA ALA A 136 -2.54 -6.30 -7.84
C ALA A 136 -1.29 -6.91 -7.19
N ALA A 137 -1.41 -7.41 -5.96
CA ALA A 137 -0.35 -8.09 -5.23
C ALA A 137 0.07 -9.40 -5.91
N ASP A 138 -0.88 -10.22 -6.37
CA ASP A 138 -0.58 -11.44 -7.14
C ASP A 138 0.22 -11.12 -8.41
N LYS A 139 -0.18 -10.06 -9.12
CA LYS A 139 0.51 -9.62 -10.34
C LYS A 139 1.91 -9.09 -10.06
N PHE A 140 2.06 -8.22 -9.07
CA PHE A 140 3.37 -7.74 -8.61
C PHE A 140 4.26 -8.93 -8.19
N HIS A 141 3.70 -9.87 -7.44
CA HIS A 141 4.42 -11.05 -6.98
C HIS A 141 4.90 -11.91 -8.15
N GLY A 142 4.05 -12.14 -9.16
CA GLY A 142 4.45 -12.82 -10.40
C GLY A 142 5.61 -12.13 -11.10
N LEU A 143 5.55 -10.80 -11.26
CA LEU A 143 6.64 -10.03 -11.85
C LEU A 143 7.94 -10.13 -11.05
N MET A 144 7.87 -10.15 -9.73
CA MET A 144 9.04 -10.37 -8.86
C MET A 144 9.69 -11.74 -9.07
N GLN A 145 8.94 -12.76 -9.52
CA GLN A 145 9.49 -14.08 -9.83
C GLN A 145 10.00 -14.19 -11.28
N GLU A 146 9.26 -13.62 -12.23
CA GLU A 146 9.51 -13.78 -13.67
C GLU A 146 10.46 -12.73 -14.25
N SER A 147 10.54 -11.56 -13.62
CA SER A 147 11.28 -10.38 -14.09
C SER A 147 12.02 -9.69 -12.94
N THR A 148 12.61 -10.48 -12.03
CA THR A 148 13.23 -10.02 -10.78
C THR A 148 14.17 -8.84 -10.96
N ALA A 149 15.15 -8.96 -11.88
CA ALA A 149 16.15 -7.90 -12.09
C ALA A 149 15.52 -6.57 -12.54
N PHE A 150 14.50 -6.63 -13.41
CA PHE A 150 13.76 -5.43 -13.82
C PHE A 150 13.03 -4.81 -12.62
N MET A 151 12.30 -5.62 -11.86
CA MET A 151 11.53 -5.14 -10.72
C MET A 151 12.41 -4.56 -9.62
N GLU A 152 13.56 -5.16 -9.34
CA GLU A 152 14.55 -4.63 -8.39
C GLU A 152 15.10 -3.27 -8.83
N ILE A 153 15.33 -3.06 -10.13
CA ILE A 153 15.71 -1.73 -10.67
C ILE A 153 14.59 -0.70 -10.42
N GLN A 154 13.32 -1.07 -10.66
CA GLN A 154 12.19 -0.16 -10.42
C GLN A 154 12.07 0.20 -8.92
N LEU A 155 12.18 -0.79 -8.03
CA LEU A 155 12.13 -0.58 -6.58
C LEU A 155 13.32 0.26 -6.09
N SER A 156 14.53 0.02 -6.62
CA SER A 156 15.72 0.82 -6.29
C SER A 156 15.51 2.28 -6.68
N ALA A 157 15.01 2.54 -7.88
CA ALA A 157 14.76 3.92 -8.33
C ALA A 157 13.74 4.65 -7.45
N ILE A 158 12.69 3.95 -6.97
CA ILE A 158 11.71 4.52 -6.03
C ILE A 158 12.36 4.80 -4.67
N ALA A 159 13.20 3.89 -4.17
CA ALA A 159 13.91 4.06 -2.91
C ALA A 159 14.88 5.26 -2.94
N ASP A 160 15.55 5.48 -4.08
CA ASP A 160 16.48 6.59 -4.26
C ASP A 160 15.81 7.97 -4.13
N TRP A 161 14.54 8.10 -4.52
CA TRP A 161 13.78 9.35 -4.35
C TRP A 161 13.60 9.73 -2.87
N ALA A 162 13.36 8.73 -2.01
CA ALA A 162 13.21 8.97 -0.58
C ALA A 162 14.52 9.48 0.03
N LEU A 163 15.67 8.95 -0.43
CA LEU A 163 16.99 9.39 -0.01
C LEU A 163 17.36 10.77 -0.55
N ALA A 164 16.91 11.14 -1.75
CA ALA A 164 17.08 12.49 -2.27
C ALA A 164 16.33 13.51 -1.40
N LYS A 165 15.05 13.25 -1.11
CA LYS A 165 14.21 14.12 -0.29
C LYS A 165 14.74 14.29 1.15
N ALA A 166 15.19 13.20 1.79
CA ALA A 166 15.75 13.26 3.14
C ALA A 166 17.01 14.16 3.23
N ARG A 167 17.79 14.26 2.16
CA ARG A 167 18.98 15.13 2.10
C ARG A 167 18.64 16.60 1.87
N GLU A 168 17.51 16.90 1.25
CA GLU A 168 17.01 18.26 1.08
C GLU A 168 16.43 18.80 2.41
N ASP A 169 15.76 17.95 3.18
CA ASP A 169 15.17 18.32 4.48
C ASP A 169 16.22 18.49 5.62
N GLU A 170 17.48 18.07 5.39
CA GLU A 170 18.61 18.21 6.32
C GLU A 170 19.48 19.46 6.07
N GLN A 171 19.23 20.23 5.00
CA GLN A 171 19.94 21.48 4.65
C GLN A 171 19.13 22.72 5.01
#